data_AF-A0A292YWD8-F1
#
_entry.id   AF-A0A292YWD8-F1
#
_cell.length_a   1.000
_cell.length_b   1.000
_cell.length_c   1.000
_cell.angle_alpha   90.00
_cell.angle_beta   90.00
_cell.angle_gamma   90.00
#
_symmetry.space_group_name_H-M   'P 1'
#
loop_
_entity.id
_entity.type
_entity.pdbx_description
1 polymer ?
#
loop_
_entity_poly.entity_id
_entity_poly.type
_entity_poly.pdbx_seq_one_letter_code
_entity_poly.pdbx_strand_id
1 'polypeptide(L)'
;MTENRPEDVRAAVAQYVTALHRAYLAQADTFAPAVRGAMPLLAGGPPVTVAAVGVRNLHLLATREGLGPLRGQEVEVDGSLDGLGWTLRFYDPVVVPALGTLDETAGPAYDGVKTALGISTVVYHVVAQPGSGLTPHHAGHVGSGLASGHSAAARDFETIRSRVRGREHLVDELAGAAHAGLPRAQALLAKEIAPHNAGVAAAAESLDPDSIRKALLASVGGRSDWRPPS
;
A
#
# COMPACT_ATOMS: atom_id res chain seq x y z
N MET A 1 -29.82 3.43 24.80
CA MET A 1 -28.93 2.79 23.81
C MET A 1 -29.09 3.56 22.52
N THR A 2 -28.14 4.44 22.20
CA THR A 2 -28.14 5.12 20.90
C THR A 2 -27.73 4.09 19.87
N GLU A 3 -28.68 3.67 19.04
CA GLU A 3 -28.44 2.75 17.94
C GLU A 3 -27.50 3.45 16.95
N ASN A 4 -26.28 2.94 16.76
CA ASN A 4 -25.37 3.46 15.75
C ASN A 4 -25.97 3.14 14.38
N ARG A 5 -26.45 4.17 13.68
CA ARG A 5 -27.01 3.95 12.35
C ARG A 5 -25.87 3.68 11.36
N PRO A 6 -26.14 2.93 10.26
CA PRO A 6 -25.13 2.71 9.22
C PRO A 6 -24.52 4.01 8.68
N GLU A 7 -25.29 5.11 8.64
CA GLU A 7 -24.77 6.43 8.26
C GLU A 7 -23.68 6.93 9.22
N ASP A 8 -23.83 6.69 10.52
CA ASP A 8 -22.89 7.16 11.54
C ASP A 8 -21.55 6.43 11.42
N VAL A 9 -21.58 5.13 11.11
CA VAL A 9 -20.38 4.32 10.81
C VAL A 9 -19.71 4.81 9.53
N ARG A 10 -20.47 5.05 8.45
CA ARG A 10 -19.91 5.59 7.19
C ARG A 10 -19.26 6.95 7.40
N ALA A 11 -19.88 7.83 8.17
CA ALA A 11 -19.31 9.13 8.53
C ALA A 11 -17.99 8.99 9.32
N ALA A 12 -17.94 8.05 10.28
CA ALA A 12 -16.72 7.77 11.03
C ALA A 12 -15.59 7.26 10.13
N VAL A 13 -15.88 6.36 9.18
CA VAL A 13 -14.88 5.87 8.20
C VAL A 13 -14.40 7.01 7.29
N ALA A 14 -15.31 7.86 6.80
CA ALA A 14 -14.95 9.01 5.95
C ALA A 14 -14.01 10.00 6.70
N GLN A 15 -14.31 10.28 7.97
CA GLN A 15 -13.45 11.10 8.83
C GLN A 15 -12.10 10.44 9.08
N TYR A 16 -12.08 9.13 9.30
CA TYR A 16 -10.85 8.36 9.47
C TYR A 16 -9.96 8.42 8.23
N VAL A 17 -10.50 8.16 7.03
CA VAL A 17 -9.77 8.24 5.76
C VAL A 17 -9.23 9.65 5.52
N THR A 18 -10.05 10.67 5.77
CA THR A 18 -9.62 12.08 5.66
C THR A 18 -8.46 12.40 6.60
N ALA A 19 -8.52 11.94 7.86
CA ALA A 19 -7.46 12.17 8.84
C ALA A 19 -6.18 11.40 8.49
N LEU A 20 -6.30 10.18 7.96
CA LEU A 20 -5.19 9.36 7.47
C LEU A 20 -4.47 10.07 6.32
N HIS A 21 -5.23 10.51 5.29
CA HIS A 21 -4.66 11.24 4.16
C HIS A 21 -4.03 12.57 4.59
N ARG A 22 -4.66 13.32 5.50
CA ARG A 22 -4.07 14.56 6.04
C ARG A 22 -2.72 14.30 6.71
N ALA A 23 -2.62 13.28 7.55
CA ALA A 23 -1.37 12.92 8.20
C ALA A 23 -0.33 12.41 7.20
N TYR A 24 -0.76 11.66 6.18
CA TYR A 24 0.11 11.22 5.09
C TYR A 24 0.73 12.41 4.35
N LEU A 25 -0.08 13.41 3.97
CA LEU A 25 0.37 14.62 3.29
C LEU A 25 1.34 15.42 4.17
N ALA A 26 0.97 15.68 5.42
CA ALA A 26 1.81 16.42 6.36
C ALA A 26 3.18 15.74 6.58
N GLN A 27 3.21 14.41 6.67
CA GLN A 27 4.46 13.66 6.76
C GLN A 27 5.25 13.71 5.46
N ALA A 28 4.57 13.58 4.32
CA ALA A 28 5.20 13.63 3.01
C ALA A 28 5.92 14.96 2.76
N ASP A 29 5.36 16.08 3.23
CA ASP A 29 5.94 17.42 3.10
C ASP A 29 7.31 17.59 3.77
N THR A 30 7.67 16.70 4.69
CA THR A 30 9.01 16.67 5.30
C THR A 30 10.08 16.05 4.40
N PHE A 31 9.70 15.43 3.28
CA PHE A 31 10.61 14.74 2.37
C PHE A 31 10.97 15.58 1.13
N ALA A 32 12.14 15.27 0.55
CA ALA A 32 12.62 15.94 -0.65
C ALA A 32 11.62 15.76 -1.83
N PRO A 33 11.46 16.77 -2.72
CA PRO A 33 10.48 16.72 -3.82
C PRO A 33 10.60 15.48 -4.72
N ALA A 34 11.81 15.03 -5.02
CA ALA A 34 12.04 13.83 -5.83
C ALA A 34 11.49 12.55 -5.15
N VAL A 35 11.64 12.44 -3.82
CA VAL A 35 11.08 11.31 -3.05
C VAL A 35 9.56 11.42 -3.01
N ARG A 36 9.01 12.62 -2.77
CA ARG A 36 7.55 12.85 -2.78
C ARG A 36 6.92 12.46 -4.10
N GLY A 37 7.53 12.81 -5.24
CA GLY A 37 7.03 12.46 -6.57
C GLY A 37 6.99 10.95 -6.84
N ALA A 38 7.79 10.16 -6.12
CA ALA A 38 7.82 8.70 -6.20
C ALA A 38 6.90 8.01 -5.16
N MET A 39 6.29 8.76 -4.23
CA MET A 39 5.40 8.19 -3.21
C MET A 39 4.05 7.80 -3.85
N PRO A 40 3.57 6.54 -3.71
CA PRO A 40 2.42 6.03 -4.47
C PRO A 40 1.10 6.83 -4.39
N LEU A 41 0.80 7.47 -3.25
CA LEU A 41 -0.39 8.32 -3.13
C LEU A 41 -0.24 9.68 -3.82
N LEU A 42 0.99 10.17 -3.96
CA LEU A 42 1.31 11.47 -4.57
C LEU A 42 1.78 11.35 -6.01
N ALA A 43 2.15 10.14 -6.43
CA ALA A 43 2.50 9.85 -7.82
C ALA A 43 1.35 10.31 -8.72
N GLY A 44 1.69 10.93 -9.85
CA GLY A 44 0.69 11.42 -10.80
C GLY A 44 -0.25 10.30 -11.27
N GLY A 45 -1.50 10.65 -11.59
CA GLY A 45 -2.49 9.69 -12.05
C GLY A 45 -3.91 10.10 -11.68
N PRO A 46 -4.91 9.25 -11.99
CA PRO A 46 -6.29 9.50 -11.59
C PRO A 46 -6.43 9.50 -10.06
N PRO A 47 -7.48 10.16 -9.52
CA PRO A 47 -7.84 10.06 -8.10
C PRO A 47 -7.88 8.61 -7.62
N VAL A 48 -7.53 8.39 -6.35
CA VAL A 48 -7.60 7.04 -5.76
C VAL A 48 -9.02 6.72 -5.34
N THR A 49 -9.42 5.46 -5.52
CA THR A 49 -10.64 4.93 -4.89
C THR A 49 -10.25 4.22 -3.61
N VAL A 50 -10.85 4.58 -2.48
CA VAL A 50 -10.71 3.87 -1.21
C VAL A 50 -11.92 2.96 -1.05
N ALA A 51 -11.71 1.65 -1.08
CA ALA A 51 -12.72 0.66 -0.75
C ALA A 51 -12.71 0.42 0.77
N ALA A 52 -13.81 0.77 1.43
CA ALA A 52 -14.10 0.42 2.81
C ALA A 52 -14.93 -0.87 2.84
N VAL A 53 -14.27 -1.97 3.17
CA VAL A 53 -14.84 -3.32 3.09
C VAL A 53 -15.10 -3.86 4.49
N GLY A 54 -16.37 -4.00 4.84
CA GLY A 54 -16.80 -4.63 6.09
C GLY A 54 -16.93 -6.14 5.93
N VAL A 55 -16.02 -6.88 6.55
CA VAL A 55 -16.10 -8.33 6.77
C VAL A 55 -16.08 -8.58 8.28
N ARG A 56 -15.28 -9.53 8.80
CA ARG A 56 -15.05 -9.61 10.25
C ARG A 56 -14.21 -8.42 10.71
N ASN A 57 -13.25 -7.99 9.90
CA ASN A 57 -12.52 -6.74 10.06
C ASN A 57 -13.01 -5.66 9.09
N LEU A 58 -12.66 -4.40 9.36
CA LEU A 58 -12.80 -3.33 8.38
C LEU A 58 -11.49 -3.21 7.58
N HIS A 59 -11.56 -3.41 6.27
CA HIS A 59 -10.44 -3.19 5.37
C HIS A 59 -10.61 -1.84 4.67
N LEU A 60 -9.54 -1.04 4.65
CA LEU A 60 -9.43 0.16 3.85
C LEU A 60 -8.36 -0.09 2.79
N LEU A 61 -8.78 -0.25 1.54
CA LEU A 61 -7.87 -0.47 0.41
C LEU A 61 -7.95 0.73 -0.52
N ALA A 62 -6.86 1.47 -0.68
CA ALA A 62 -6.77 2.45 -1.76
C ALA A 62 -6.27 1.79 -3.04
N THR A 63 -6.91 2.07 -4.16
CA THR A 63 -6.48 1.62 -5.49
C THR A 63 -6.68 2.72 -6.52
N ARG A 64 -5.97 2.62 -7.64
CA ARG A 64 -6.22 3.45 -8.84
C ARG A 64 -6.96 2.68 -9.93
N GLU A 65 -7.24 1.40 -9.71
CA GLU A 65 -8.10 0.63 -10.58
C GLU A 65 -9.54 1.13 -10.49
N GLY A 66 -10.24 1.15 -11.63
CA GLY A 66 -11.66 1.46 -11.65
C GLY A 66 -12.46 0.29 -11.09
N LEU A 67 -13.30 0.55 -10.07
CA LEU A 67 -14.21 -0.44 -9.49
C LEU A 67 -15.52 -0.63 -10.30
N GLY A 68 -15.58 -0.06 -11.51
CA GLY A 68 -16.79 -0.03 -12.33
C GLY A 68 -17.88 0.90 -11.78
N PRO A 69 -19.08 0.91 -12.40
CA PRO A 69 -20.20 1.72 -11.91
C PRO A 69 -20.70 1.22 -10.55
N LEU A 70 -21.37 2.11 -9.79
CA LEU A 70 -22.05 1.75 -8.54
C LEU A 70 -23.10 0.66 -8.79
N ARG A 71 -23.21 -0.29 -7.84
CA ARG A 71 -24.18 -1.39 -7.93
C ARG A 71 -25.04 -1.50 -6.68
N GLY A 72 -26.34 -1.71 -6.87
CA GLY A 72 -27.26 -2.02 -5.77
C GLY A 72 -27.30 -0.92 -4.70
N GLN A 73 -26.96 -1.29 -3.46
CA GLN A 73 -26.96 -0.39 -2.29
C GLN A 73 -25.61 0.25 -2.01
N GLU A 74 -24.70 0.20 -2.98
CA GLU A 74 -23.38 0.79 -2.83
C GLU A 74 -23.44 2.30 -2.62
N VAL A 75 -22.67 2.77 -1.65
CA VAL A 75 -22.57 4.18 -1.29
C VAL A 75 -21.19 4.70 -1.65
N GLU A 76 -21.17 5.90 -2.22
CA GLU A 76 -19.97 6.63 -2.59
C GLU A 76 -19.91 7.98 -1.86
N VAL A 77 -18.73 8.36 -1.39
CA VAL A 77 -18.45 9.64 -0.74
C VAL A 77 -17.18 10.22 -1.33
N ASP A 78 -17.27 11.38 -1.94
CA ASP A 78 -16.09 12.09 -2.42
C ASP A 78 -15.32 12.74 -1.28
N GLY A 79 -14.00 12.77 -1.41
CA GLY A 79 -13.10 13.44 -0.50
C GLY A 79 -11.95 14.10 -1.23
N SER A 80 -11.47 15.20 -0.65
CA SER A 80 -10.29 15.87 -1.17
C SER A 80 -9.54 16.61 -0.06
N LEU A 81 -8.24 16.73 -0.29
CA LEU A 81 -7.32 17.63 0.38
C LEU A 81 -6.47 18.30 -0.71
N ASP A 82 -5.75 19.36 -0.36
CA ASP A 82 -4.83 19.97 -1.31
C ASP A 82 -3.82 18.93 -1.83
N GLY A 83 -3.72 18.79 -3.15
CA GLY A 83 -2.87 17.80 -3.80
C GLY A 83 -3.35 16.33 -3.78
N LEU A 84 -4.52 16.00 -3.22
CA LEU A 84 -5.03 14.63 -3.19
C LEU A 84 -6.56 14.57 -3.25
N GLY A 85 -7.10 14.01 -4.33
CA GLY A 85 -8.51 13.66 -4.46
C GLY A 85 -8.74 12.15 -4.33
N TRP A 86 -9.86 11.77 -3.74
CA TRP A 86 -10.27 10.38 -3.65
C TRP A 86 -11.79 10.22 -3.63
N THR A 87 -12.20 8.99 -3.89
CA THR A 87 -13.58 8.55 -3.74
C THR A 87 -13.62 7.38 -2.77
N LEU A 88 -14.48 7.43 -1.76
CA LEU A 88 -14.66 6.37 -0.76
C LEU A 88 -15.91 5.57 -1.09
N ARG A 89 -15.75 4.26 -1.33
CA ARG A 89 -16.85 3.33 -1.62
C ARG A 89 -16.97 2.27 -0.55
N PHE A 90 -18.20 1.94 -0.17
CA PHE A 90 -18.50 1.01 0.92
C PHE A 90 -18.96 -0.35 0.38
N TYR A 91 -18.35 -1.41 0.89
CA TYR A 91 -18.64 -2.79 0.50
C TYR A 91 -18.88 -3.66 1.74
N ASP A 92 -19.83 -4.56 1.63
CA ASP A 92 -20.11 -5.61 2.59
C ASP A 92 -20.67 -6.85 1.83
N PRO A 93 -20.95 -7.97 2.50
CA PRO A 93 -21.54 -9.14 1.84
C PRO A 93 -22.91 -8.92 1.18
N VAL A 94 -23.62 -7.83 1.49
CA VAL A 94 -24.88 -7.47 0.81
C VAL A 94 -24.58 -6.85 -0.56
N VAL A 95 -23.55 -5.99 -0.66
CA VAL A 95 -23.11 -5.39 -1.92
C VAL A 95 -22.30 -6.37 -2.77
N VAL A 96 -21.39 -7.13 -2.15
CA VAL A 96 -20.51 -8.10 -2.81
C VAL A 96 -20.59 -9.44 -2.06
N PRO A 97 -21.49 -10.36 -2.49
CA PRO A 97 -21.72 -11.62 -1.78
C PRO A 97 -20.48 -12.49 -1.53
N ALA A 98 -19.48 -12.44 -2.42
CA ALA A 98 -18.22 -13.16 -2.26
C ALA A 98 -17.44 -12.75 -1.01
N LEU A 99 -17.68 -11.56 -0.44
CA LEU A 99 -17.08 -11.16 0.83
C LEU A 99 -17.58 -11.99 2.02
N GLY A 100 -18.81 -12.54 1.92
CA GLY A 100 -19.40 -13.35 2.98
C GLY A 100 -18.77 -14.73 3.15
N THR A 101 -17.89 -15.16 2.24
CA THR A 101 -17.21 -16.45 2.30
C THR A 101 -15.77 -16.35 2.83
N LEU A 102 -15.29 -15.15 3.12
CA LEU A 102 -13.93 -14.93 3.61
C LEU A 102 -13.81 -15.38 5.08
N ASP A 103 -12.85 -16.27 5.34
CA ASP A 103 -12.49 -16.66 6.70
C ASP A 103 -11.37 -15.75 7.24
N GLU A 104 -11.69 -15.03 8.30
CA GLU A 104 -10.76 -14.12 8.98
C GLU A 104 -10.45 -14.57 10.42
N THR A 105 -10.59 -15.87 10.70
CA THR A 105 -10.38 -16.41 12.04
C THR A 105 -8.90 -16.38 12.46
N ALA A 106 -7.99 -16.61 11.51
CA ALA A 106 -6.54 -16.56 11.73
C ALA A 106 -5.95 -15.15 11.57
N GLY A 107 -6.69 -14.21 10.98
CA GLY A 107 -6.23 -12.85 10.68
C GLY A 107 -6.96 -12.25 9.48
N PRO A 108 -6.64 -11.00 9.08
CA PRO A 108 -7.32 -10.32 7.98
C PRO A 108 -7.07 -11.01 6.63
N ALA A 109 -8.13 -11.25 5.86
CA ALA A 109 -8.09 -11.96 4.58
C ALA A 109 -7.83 -11.02 3.39
N TYR A 110 -6.70 -10.32 3.40
CA TYR A 110 -6.35 -9.29 2.41
C TYR A 110 -6.50 -9.74 0.95
N ASP A 111 -5.88 -10.86 0.57
CA ASP A 111 -5.94 -11.36 -0.81
C ASP A 111 -7.36 -11.79 -1.22
N GLY A 112 -8.14 -12.30 -0.27
CA GLY A 112 -9.55 -12.62 -0.47
C GLY A 112 -10.39 -11.39 -0.77
N VAL A 113 -10.18 -10.29 -0.03
CA VAL A 113 -10.86 -9.02 -0.26
C VAL A 113 -10.50 -8.43 -1.63
N LYS A 114 -9.21 -8.42 -2.01
CA LYS A 114 -8.79 -7.98 -3.35
C LYS A 114 -9.46 -8.78 -4.46
N THR A 115 -9.48 -10.10 -4.32
CA THR A 115 -10.10 -11.00 -5.29
C THR A 115 -11.60 -10.76 -5.41
N ALA A 116 -12.29 -10.56 -4.28
CA ALA A 116 -13.72 -10.26 -4.26
C ALA A 116 -14.07 -8.92 -4.92
N LEU A 117 -13.21 -7.91 -4.78
CA LEU A 117 -13.36 -6.62 -5.45
C LEU A 117 -12.89 -6.62 -6.91
N GLY A 118 -12.22 -7.68 -7.36
CA GLY A 118 -11.66 -7.77 -8.71
C GLY A 118 -10.50 -6.82 -8.96
N ILE A 119 -9.74 -6.45 -7.91
CA ILE A 119 -8.58 -5.56 -8.02
C ILE A 119 -7.26 -6.30 -7.82
N SER A 120 -6.23 -5.83 -8.52
CA SER A 120 -4.90 -6.45 -8.53
C SER A 120 -3.85 -5.61 -7.80
N THR A 121 -4.02 -4.30 -7.81
CA THR A 121 -3.11 -3.27 -7.31
C THR A 121 -3.75 -2.48 -6.18
N VAL A 122 -2.96 -2.23 -5.15
CA VAL A 122 -3.38 -1.52 -3.95
C VAL A 122 -2.26 -0.57 -3.57
N VAL A 123 -2.60 0.70 -3.41
CA VAL A 123 -1.71 1.78 -2.98
C VAL A 123 -1.40 1.67 -1.50
N TYR A 124 -2.41 1.36 -0.68
CA TYR A 124 -2.24 0.98 0.71
C TYR A 124 -3.38 0.08 1.16
N HIS A 125 -3.10 -0.78 2.13
CA HIS A 125 -4.08 -1.56 2.85
C HIS A 125 -3.94 -1.31 4.35
N VAL A 126 -5.05 -0.93 4.98
CA VAL A 126 -5.15 -0.76 6.43
C VAL A 126 -6.29 -1.62 6.92
N VAL A 127 -6.09 -2.28 8.06
CA VAL A 127 -7.11 -3.07 8.73
C VAL A 127 -7.45 -2.43 10.07
N ALA A 128 -8.73 -2.13 10.28
CA ALA A 128 -9.29 -1.79 11.58
C ALA A 128 -9.97 -3.04 12.15
N GLN A 129 -9.40 -3.59 13.23
CA GLN A 129 -9.99 -4.73 13.92
C GLN A 129 -11.27 -4.31 14.67
N PRO A 130 -12.22 -5.23 14.92
CA PRO A 130 -13.35 -4.98 15.79
C PRO A 130 -12.91 -4.40 17.14
N GLY A 131 -13.53 -3.30 17.56
CA GLY A 131 -13.18 -2.60 18.80
C GLY A 131 -11.99 -1.64 18.69
N SER A 132 -11.26 -1.62 17.57
CA SER A 132 -10.32 -0.53 17.28
C SER A 132 -11.12 0.75 16.97
N GLY A 133 -10.83 1.83 17.70
CA GLY A 133 -11.53 3.09 17.49
C GLY A 133 -11.17 3.72 16.15
N LEU A 134 -12.16 4.03 15.32
CA LEU A 134 -12.02 4.85 14.10
C LEU A 134 -11.85 6.33 14.46
N THR A 135 -10.76 6.64 15.16
CA THR A 135 -10.49 7.99 15.65
C THR A 135 -9.50 8.72 14.73
N PRO A 136 -9.59 10.06 14.63
CA PRO A 136 -8.58 10.86 13.94
C PRO A 136 -7.16 10.67 14.48
N HIS A 137 -7.02 10.38 15.78
CA HIS A 137 -5.71 10.13 16.40
C HIS A 137 -5.07 8.85 15.86
N HIS A 138 -5.81 7.75 15.80
CA HIS A 138 -5.31 6.50 15.22
C HIS A 138 -5.03 6.64 13.73
N ALA A 139 -5.91 7.32 12.99
CA ALA A 139 -5.70 7.62 11.59
C ALA A 139 -4.39 8.40 11.36
N GLY A 140 -4.05 9.32 12.28
CA GLY A 140 -2.81 10.09 12.23
C GLY A 140 -1.55 9.25 12.29
N HIS A 141 -1.49 8.26 13.21
CA HIS A 141 -0.37 7.32 13.30
C HIS A 141 -0.25 6.46 12.04
N VAL A 142 -1.37 5.94 11.56
CA VAL A 142 -1.40 5.10 10.35
C VAL A 142 -0.96 5.90 9.13
N GLY A 143 -1.49 7.11 8.92
CA GLY A 143 -1.13 7.97 7.79
C GLY A 143 0.35 8.35 7.78
N SER A 144 0.90 8.71 8.94
CA SER A 144 2.33 9.05 9.07
C SER A 144 3.24 7.82 8.85
N GLY A 145 2.81 6.65 9.34
CA GLY A 145 3.49 5.37 9.11
C GLY A 145 3.51 4.98 7.63
N LEU A 146 2.37 5.10 6.93
CA LEU A 146 2.26 4.86 5.50
C LEU A 146 3.17 5.78 4.69
N ALA A 147 3.19 7.09 4.99
CA ALA A 147 4.08 8.04 4.33
C ALA A 147 5.54 7.69 4.54
N SER A 148 5.91 7.32 5.77
CA SER A 148 7.27 6.90 6.09
C SER A 148 7.68 5.64 5.33
N GLY A 149 6.81 4.62 5.28
CA GLY A 149 7.03 3.39 4.51
C GLY A 149 7.17 3.63 3.01
N HIS A 150 6.28 4.43 2.42
CA HIS A 150 6.34 4.82 1.00
C HIS A 150 7.63 5.59 0.67
N SER A 151 8.05 6.50 1.55
CA SER A 151 9.31 7.24 1.37
C SER A 151 10.54 6.34 1.48
N ALA A 152 10.51 5.34 2.37
CA ALA A 152 11.59 4.37 2.53
C ALA A 152 11.73 3.53 1.27
N ALA A 153 10.62 2.99 0.75
CA ALA A 153 10.64 2.23 -0.50
C ALA A 153 11.19 3.05 -1.68
N ALA A 154 10.77 4.31 -1.83
CA ALA A 154 11.28 5.20 -2.87
C ALA A 154 12.79 5.44 -2.76
N ARG A 155 13.29 5.68 -1.54
CA ARG A 155 14.72 5.85 -1.27
C ARG A 155 15.52 4.57 -1.49
N ASP A 156 14.95 3.41 -1.16
CA ASP A 156 15.58 2.10 -1.39
C ASP A 156 15.80 1.89 -2.89
N PHE A 157 14.79 2.15 -3.73
CA PHE A 157 14.93 2.03 -5.19
C PHE A 157 16.00 2.97 -5.75
N GLU A 158 16.00 4.24 -5.33
CA GLU A 158 17.05 5.18 -5.76
C GLU A 158 18.44 4.73 -5.30
N THR A 159 18.54 4.22 -4.07
CA THR A 159 19.80 3.70 -3.53
C THR A 159 20.28 2.49 -4.33
N ILE A 160 19.39 1.54 -4.64
CA ILE A 160 19.72 0.38 -5.47
C ILE A 160 20.18 0.84 -6.84
N ARG A 161 19.40 1.71 -7.49
CA ARG A 161 19.69 2.29 -8.81
C ARG A 161 21.07 2.92 -8.88
N SER A 162 21.43 3.73 -7.88
CA SER A 162 22.75 4.38 -7.80
C SER A 162 23.94 3.40 -7.66
N ARG A 163 23.68 2.16 -7.22
CA ARG A 163 24.71 1.16 -6.89
C ARG A 163 24.85 0.06 -7.95
N VAL A 164 23.90 -0.09 -8.87
CA VAL A 164 23.92 -1.14 -9.92
C VAL A 164 24.25 -0.58 -11.30
N ARG A 165 25.49 -0.08 -11.46
CA ARG A 165 25.95 0.51 -12.72
C ARG A 165 25.71 -0.41 -13.92
N GLY A 166 25.11 0.14 -14.99
CA GLY A 166 24.77 -0.57 -16.23
C GLY A 166 23.48 -1.39 -16.17
N ARG A 167 22.79 -1.43 -15.02
CA ARG A 167 21.53 -2.16 -14.78
C ARG A 167 20.45 -1.25 -14.19
N GLU A 168 20.60 0.06 -14.32
CA GLU A 168 19.67 1.07 -13.80
C GLU A 168 18.26 0.87 -14.37
N HIS A 169 18.16 0.53 -15.66
CA HIS A 169 16.87 0.25 -16.32
C HIS A 169 16.11 -0.91 -15.66
N LEU A 170 16.80 -1.95 -15.17
CA LEU A 170 16.16 -3.06 -14.45
C LEU A 170 15.59 -2.60 -13.10
N VAL A 171 16.24 -1.63 -12.45
CA VAL A 171 15.72 -1.03 -11.19
C VAL A 171 14.52 -0.15 -11.48
N ASP A 172 14.54 0.60 -12.58
CA ASP A 172 13.41 1.41 -13.03
C ASP A 172 12.20 0.49 -13.35
N GLU A 173 12.42 -0.64 -14.03
CA GLU A 173 11.41 -1.68 -14.24
C GLU A 173 10.94 -2.33 -12.93
N LEU A 174 11.85 -2.60 -11.99
CA LEU A 174 11.52 -3.17 -10.68
C LEU A 174 10.62 -2.23 -9.88
N ALA A 175 10.92 -0.93 -9.88
CA ALA A 175 10.08 0.09 -9.24
C ALA A 175 8.70 0.17 -9.90
N GLY A 176 8.64 0.09 -11.23
CA GLY A 176 7.39 -0.01 -11.99
C GLY A 176 6.58 -1.26 -11.63
N ALA A 177 7.23 -2.43 -11.55
CA ALA A 177 6.59 -3.69 -11.15
C ALA A 177 6.09 -3.66 -9.70
N ALA A 178 6.80 -2.97 -8.80
CA ALA A 178 6.35 -2.74 -7.43
C ALA A 178 5.10 -1.86 -7.39
N HIS A 179 5.09 -0.76 -8.16
CA HIS A 179 3.92 0.11 -8.26
C HIS A 179 2.71 -0.60 -8.88
N ALA A 180 2.94 -1.45 -9.88
CA ALA A 180 1.91 -2.24 -10.56
C ALA A 180 1.49 -3.51 -9.78
N GLY A 181 2.00 -3.75 -8.57
CA GLY A 181 1.61 -4.91 -7.77
C GLY A 181 1.96 -6.25 -8.42
N LEU A 182 3.08 -6.35 -9.14
CA LEU A 182 3.51 -7.54 -9.88
C LEU A 182 4.64 -8.29 -9.15
N PRO A 183 4.34 -9.08 -8.09
CA PRO A 183 5.38 -9.68 -7.23
C PRO A 183 6.29 -10.67 -7.98
N ARG A 184 5.75 -11.40 -8.96
CA ARG A 184 6.55 -12.30 -9.81
C ARG A 184 7.53 -11.54 -10.69
N ALA A 185 7.11 -10.42 -11.27
CA ALA A 185 8.01 -9.57 -12.05
C ALA A 185 9.10 -8.97 -11.15
N GLN A 186 8.74 -8.52 -9.94
CA GLN A 186 9.73 -8.05 -8.96
C GLN A 186 10.76 -9.12 -8.61
N ALA A 187 10.33 -10.36 -8.40
CA ALA A 187 11.21 -11.49 -8.11
C ALA A 187 12.18 -11.79 -9.27
N LEU A 188 11.70 -11.78 -10.51
CA LEU A 188 12.53 -12.01 -11.71
C LEU A 188 13.53 -10.86 -11.92
N LEU A 189 13.07 -9.61 -11.83
CA LEU A 189 13.92 -8.43 -11.97
C LEU A 189 14.99 -8.37 -10.87
N ALA A 190 14.64 -8.69 -9.63
CA ALA A 190 15.61 -8.76 -8.54
C ALA A 190 16.68 -9.82 -8.78
N LYS A 191 16.30 -11.01 -9.29
CA LYS A 191 17.26 -12.05 -9.70
C LYS A 191 18.17 -11.57 -10.83
N GLU A 192 17.65 -10.82 -11.81
CA GLU A 192 18.47 -10.26 -12.90
C GLU A 192 19.43 -9.15 -12.41
N ILE A 193 18.99 -8.32 -11.45
CA ILE A 193 19.83 -7.28 -10.84
C ILE A 193 20.92 -7.90 -9.93
N ALA A 194 20.70 -9.07 -9.35
CA ALA A 194 21.65 -9.73 -8.45
C ALA A 194 21.73 -11.26 -8.68
N PRO A 195 22.21 -11.72 -9.86
CA PRO A 195 22.05 -13.12 -10.31
C PRO A 195 22.81 -14.16 -9.47
N HIS A 196 23.81 -13.73 -8.71
CA HIS A 196 24.65 -14.61 -7.87
C HIS A 196 24.42 -14.41 -6.37
N ASN A 197 23.42 -13.61 -5.98
CA ASN A 197 23.14 -13.38 -4.56
C ASN A 197 22.10 -14.39 -4.03
N ALA A 198 22.54 -15.33 -3.21
CA ALA A 198 21.67 -16.35 -2.62
C ALA A 198 20.56 -15.75 -1.73
N GLY A 199 20.82 -14.62 -1.05
CA GLY A 199 19.82 -13.92 -0.24
C GLY A 199 18.69 -13.33 -1.08
N VAL A 200 19.02 -12.74 -2.24
CA VAL A 200 18.03 -12.26 -3.21
C VAL A 200 17.24 -13.41 -3.82
N ALA A 201 17.91 -14.51 -4.18
CA ALA A 201 17.24 -15.70 -4.71
C ALA A 201 16.25 -16.29 -3.69
N ALA A 202 16.65 -16.42 -2.42
CA ALA A 202 15.77 -16.89 -1.35
C ALA A 202 14.59 -15.94 -1.10
N ALA A 203 14.82 -14.62 -1.04
CA ALA A 203 13.76 -13.64 -0.86
C ALA A 203 12.74 -13.66 -2.00
N ALA A 204 13.20 -13.86 -3.23
CA ALA A 204 12.35 -13.95 -4.41
C ALA A 204 11.38 -15.14 -4.41
N GLU A 205 11.67 -16.22 -3.67
CA GLU A 205 10.72 -17.34 -3.52
C GLU A 205 9.50 -16.99 -2.66
N SER A 206 9.64 -16.02 -1.74
CA SER A 206 8.52 -15.58 -0.89
C SER A 206 7.45 -14.78 -1.64
N LEU A 207 7.81 -14.20 -2.79
CA LEU A 207 7.00 -13.23 -3.53
C LEU A 207 6.57 -12.00 -2.71
N ASP A 208 7.17 -11.76 -1.54
CA ASP A 208 6.93 -10.57 -0.73
C ASP A 208 7.75 -9.37 -1.26
N PRO A 209 7.11 -8.31 -1.79
CA PRO A 209 7.78 -7.14 -2.34
C PRO A 209 8.80 -6.50 -1.38
N ASP A 210 8.46 -6.45 -0.09
CA ASP A 210 9.30 -5.83 0.93
C ASP A 210 10.57 -6.66 1.21
N SER A 211 10.43 -7.97 1.33
CA SER A 211 11.56 -8.88 1.50
C SER A 211 12.48 -8.86 0.28
N ILE A 212 11.92 -8.85 -0.94
CA ILE A 212 12.70 -8.77 -2.18
C ILE A 212 13.50 -7.45 -2.22
N ARG A 213 12.84 -6.31 -1.97
CA ARG A 213 13.49 -5.00 -1.98
C ARG A 213 14.60 -4.90 -0.94
N LYS A 214 14.35 -5.36 0.30
CA LYS A 214 15.34 -5.34 1.38
C LYS A 214 16.54 -6.24 1.09
N ALA A 215 16.31 -7.45 0.57
CA ALA A 215 17.38 -8.36 0.19
C ALA A 215 18.24 -7.78 -0.94
N LEU A 216 17.59 -7.16 -1.93
CA LEU A 216 18.29 -6.50 -3.04
C LEU A 216 19.12 -5.31 -2.54
N LEU A 217 18.54 -4.44 -1.70
CA LEU A 217 19.24 -3.31 -1.09
C LEU A 217 20.47 -3.77 -0.30
N ALA A 218 20.35 -4.85 0.48
CA ALA A 218 21.47 -5.43 1.22
C ALA A 218 22.54 -5.98 0.27
N SER A 219 22.14 -6.64 -0.83
CA SER A 219 23.08 -7.20 -1.81
C SER A 219 23.94 -6.15 -2.53
N VAL A 220 23.37 -4.97 -2.81
CA VAL A 220 24.06 -3.87 -3.50
C VAL A 220 24.73 -2.91 -2.51
N GLY A 221 24.39 -3.02 -1.23
CA GLY A 221 24.85 -2.20 -0.12
C GLY A 221 25.93 -2.82 0.75
N GLY A 222 26.40 -4.03 0.44
CA GLY A 222 27.52 -4.67 1.13
C GLY A 222 28.83 -3.91 0.92
N ARG A 223 29.06 -2.84 1.69
CA ARG A 223 30.42 -2.51 2.11
C ARG A 223 30.82 -3.65 3.05
N SER A 224 31.83 -4.42 2.68
CA SER A 224 32.71 -4.96 3.71
C SER A 224 33.18 -3.76 4.52
N ASP A 225 32.74 -3.64 5.76
CA ASP A 225 33.34 -2.71 6.69
C ASP A 225 34.85 -2.95 6.63
N TRP A 226 35.60 -1.90 6.32
CA TRP A 226 37.05 -1.97 6.31
C TRP A 226 37.50 -2.49 7.67
N ARG A 227 38.21 -3.62 7.68
CA ARG A 227 38.85 -4.17 8.89
C ARG A 227 40.33 -3.77 8.86
N PRO A 228 40.86 -3.13 9.91
CA PRO A 228 42.29 -2.87 10.00
C PRO A 228 43.07 -4.20 10.05
N PRO A 229 44.28 -4.26 9.46
CA PRO A 229 45.15 -5.42 9.61
C PRO A 229 45.55 -5.60 11.08
N SER A 230 45.51 -6.86 11.54
CA SER A 230 45.99 -7.31 12.85
C SER A 230 47.50 -7.21 12.97
#